data_AF-A0A1Q7BIN3-F1
#
_entry.id   AF-A0A1Q7BIN3-F1
#
_cell.length_a   1.000
_cell.length_b   1.000
_cell.length_c   1.000
_cell.angle_alpha   90.00
_cell.angle_beta   90.00
_cell.angle_gamma   90.00
#
_symmetry.space_group_name_H-M   'P 1'
#
loop_
_entity.id
_entity.type
_entity.pdbx_description
1 polymer ?
#
loop_
_entity_poly.entity_id
_entity_poly.type
_entity_poly.pdbx_seq_one_letter_code
_entity_poly.pdbx_strand_id
1 'polypeptide(L)'
;MSHLRRVLESKVAILAHSPGYVLDLGDDATDVDLAQRLIRRLWLETNRALIGTRLVLGEHAQLVPDLESLSFEHPFDEQIHRQLMLALYRTGRQADALASYRRLRRTLADDLGIGPSQALRDLEAAILRQDPELDVTPPIGLATSAR
;
A
#
# COMPACT_ATOMS: atom_id res chain seq x y z
N MET A 1 -24.64 5.96 -9.97
CA MET A 1 -23.51 6.77 -10.50
C MET A 1 -22.60 5.84 -11.29
N SER A 2 -22.16 6.22 -12.50
CA SER A 2 -21.33 5.34 -13.36
C SER A 2 -20.00 4.97 -12.68
N HIS A 3 -19.64 3.69 -12.67
CA HIS A 3 -18.40 3.17 -12.09
C HIS A 3 -17.17 3.87 -12.68
N LEU A 4 -17.20 4.21 -13.97
CA LEU A 4 -16.13 4.93 -14.65
C LEU A 4 -15.91 6.34 -14.11
N ARG A 5 -16.97 7.08 -13.74
CA ARG A 5 -16.82 8.43 -13.13
C ARG A 5 -16.11 8.38 -11.78
N ARG A 6 -16.30 7.32 -11.00
CA ARG A 6 -15.60 7.13 -9.72
C ARG A 6 -14.13 6.80 -9.93
N VAL A 7 -13.83 5.96 -10.92
CA VAL A 7 -12.47 5.51 -11.23
C VAL A 7 -11.62 6.61 -11.87
N LEU A 8 -12.23 7.49 -12.66
CA LEU A 8 -11.55 8.59 -13.36
C LEU A 8 -11.40 9.85 -12.51
N GLU A 9 -12.03 9.92 -11.32
CA GLU A 9 -12.02 11.07 -10.40
C GLU A 9 -12.33 12.44 -11.06
N SER A 10 -12.97 12.43 -12.24
CA SER A 10 -13.31 13.62 -13.03
C SER A 10 -14.76 13.56 -13.49
N LYS A 11 -15.48 14.67 -13.29
CA LYS A 11 -16.87 14.83 -13.77
C LYS A 11 -16.96 15.04 -15.28
N VAL A 12 -15.87 15.49 -15.92
CA VAL A 12 -15.82 15.94 -17.33
C VAL A 12 -15.31 14.84 -18.27
N ALA A 13 -14.64 13.81 -17.74
CA ALA A 13 -13.95 12.79 -18.53
C ALA A 13 -14.83 11.84 -19.35
N ILE A 14 -16.17 11.97 -19.32
CA ILE A 14 -17.07 11.09 -20.09
C ILE A 14 -18.04 11.97 -20.88
N LEU A 15 -17.77 12.10 -22.18
CA LEU A 15 -18.64 12.76 -23.14
C LEU A 15 -19.54 11.72 -23.80
N ALA A 16 -20.85 11.96 -23.75
CA ALA A 16 -21.80 11.14 -24.49
C ALA A 16 -21.69 11.47 -25.99
N HIS A 17 -21.43 10.46 -26.82
CA HIS A 17 -21.40 10.61 -28.28
C HIS A 17 -22.12 9.42 -28.91
N SER A 18 -23.08 9.63 -29.80
CA SER A 18 -23.83 8.50 -30.38
C SER A 18 -23.04 7.82 -31.49
N PRO A 19 -22.81 6.48 -31.46
CA PRO A 19 -23.18 5.53 -30.42
C PRO A 19 -22.02 5.26 -29.44
N GLY A 20 -22.20 5.57 -28.15
CA GLY A 20 -21.21 5.28 -27.11
C GLY A 20 -20.79 6.47 -26.23
N TYR A 21 -19.56 6.38 -25.73
CA TYR A 21 -18.93 7.36 -24.86
C TYR A 21 -17.51 7.58 -25.35
N VAL A 22 -17.07 8.83 -25.35
CA VAL A 22 -15.67 9.19 -25.60
C VAL A 22 -15.08 9.70 -24.30
N LEU A 23 -13.88 9.22 -23.97
CA LEU A 23 -13.11 9.73 -22.85
C LEU A 23 -12.51 11.08 -23.27
N ASP A 24 -12.85 12.13 -22.54
CA ASP A 24 -12.18 13.42 -22.69
C ASP A 24 -10.95 13.43 -21.79
N LEU A 25 -9.80 13.18 -22.40
CA LEU A 25 -8.52 13.03 -21.71
C LEU A 25 -7.69 14.32 -21.72
N GLY A 26 -8.15 15.37 -22.42
CA GLY A 26 -7.35 16.54 -22.76
C GLY A 26 -6.35 16.27 -23.89
N ASP A 27 -5.78 17.34 -24.45
CA ASP A 27 -4.97 17.29 -25.67
C ASP A 27 -3.64 16.51 -25.51
N ASP A 28 -3.17 16.31 -24.27
CA ASP A 28 -1.87 15.71 -23.96
C ASP A 28 -1.94 14.25 -23.46
N ALA A 29 -3.11 13.60 -23.49
CA ALA A 29 -3.26 12.24 -22.96
C ALA A 29 -4.01 11.29 -23.90
N THR A 30 -3.53 10.06 -24.00
CA THR A 30 -4.17 9.00 -24.79
C THR A 30 -4.94 8.01 -23.92
N ASP A 31 -5.90 7.31 -24.53
CA ASP A 31 -6.62 6.19 -23.90
C ASP A 31 -5.65 5.13 -23.36
N VAL A 32 -4.51 4.95 -24.05
CA VAL A 32 -3.44 4.04 -23.63
C VAL A 32 -2.77 4.52 -22.35
N ASP A 33 -2.43 5.81 -22.24
CA ASP A 33 -1.81 6.35 -21.02
C ASP A 33 -2.74 6.27 -19.82
N LEU A 34 -4.03 6.48 -20.04
CA LEU A 34 -5.05 6.29 -19.00
C LEU A 34 -5.16 4.81 -18.61
N ALA A 35 -5.28 3.91 -19.58
CA ALA A 35 -5.37 2.47 -19.33
C ALA A 35 -4.15 1.97 -18.54
N GLN A 36 -2.94 2.38 -18.92
CA GLN A 36 -1.72 2.03 -18.20
C GLN A 36 -1.71 2.57 -16.76
N ARG A 37 -2.15 3.81 -16.53
CA ARG A 37 -2.28 4.39 -15.18
C ARG A 37 -3.28 3.60 -14.34
N LEU A 38 -4.43 3.24 -14.89
CA LEU A 38 -5.45 2.46 -14.20
C LEU A 38 -4.97 1.03 -13.88
N ILE A 39 -4.31 0.36 -14.82
CA ILE A 39 -3.71 -0.96 -14.60
C ILE A 39 -2.67 -0.90 -13.49
N ARG A 40 -1.75 0.08 -13.53
CA ARG A 40 -0.75 0.29 -12.47
C ARG A 40 -1.40 0.50 -11.10
N ARG A 41 -2.43 1.36 -11.03
CA ARG A 41 -3.18 1.62 -9.79
C ARG A 41 -3.84 0.35 -9.24
N LEU A 42 -4.61 -0.36 -10.07
CA LEU A 42 -5.31 -1.58 -9.67
C LEU A 42 -4.33 -2.68 -9.25
N TRP A 43 -3.20 -2.80 -9.93
CA TRP A 43 -2.14 -3.73 -9.57
C TRP A 43 -1.57 -3.40 -8.20
N LEU A 44 -1.25 -2.12 -7.93
CA LEU A 44 -0.73 -1.68 -6.64
C LEU A 44 -1.74 -1.91 -5.51
N GLU A 45 -3.01 -1.58 -5.72
CA GLU A 45 -4.09 -1.81 -4.74
C GLU A 45 -4.25 -3.31 -4.42
N THR A 46 -4.26 -4.15 -5.46
CA THR A 46 -4.38 -5.61 -5.30
C THR A 46 -3.16 -6.20 -4.60
N ASN A 47 -1.96 -5.75 -4.95
CA ASN A 47 -0.71 -6.20 -4.34
C ASN A 47 -0.67 -5.83 -2.86
N ARG A 48 -1.01 -4.58 -2.51
CA ARG A 48 -1.14 -4.13 -1.11
C ARG A 48 -2.12 -4.99 -0.31
N ALA A 49 -3.27 -5.35 -0.89
CA ALA A 49 -4.25 -6.21 -0.25
C ALA A 49 -3.73 -7.64 -0.06
N LEU A 50 -3.06 -8.22 -1.07
CA LEU A 50 -2.44 -9.54 -0.98
C LEU A 50 -1.36 -9.58 0.11
N ILE A 51 -0.48 -8.58 0.15
CA ILE A 51 0.53 -8.45 1.22
C ILE A 51 -0.16 -8.38 2.58
N GLY A 52 -1.21 -7.57 2.72
CA GLY A 52 -2.00 -7.51 3.96
C GLY A 52 -2.50 -8.89 4.39
N THR A 53 -3.08 -9.66 3.47
CA THR A 53 -3.54 -11.03 3.73
C THR A 53 -2.40 -11.97 4.11
N ARG A 54 -1.26 -11.90 3.41
CA ARG A 54 -0.09 -12.76 3.69
C ARG A 54 0.58 -12.43 5.03
N LEU A 55 0.61 -11.16 5.43
CA LEU A 55 0.99 -10.76 6.79
C LEU A 55 0.01 -11.33 7.81
N VAL A 56 -1.29 -11.30 7.52
CA VAL A 56 -2.27 -11.95 8.38
C VAL A 56 -2.01 -13.46 8.46
N LEU A 57 -1.65 -14.14 7.37
CA LEU A 57 -1.33 -15.57 7.37
C LEU A 57 0.02 -15.93 8.03
N GLY A 58 0.78 -14.96 8.57
CA GLY A 58 2.04 -15.21 9.24
C GLY A 58 3.25 -15.38 8.30
N GLU A 59 3.11 -15.12 7.00
CA GLU A 59 4.17 -15.25 5.99
C GLU A 59 5.17 -14.08 6.01
N HIS A 60 5.49 -13.58 7.21
CA HIS A 60 6.28 -12.37 7.41
C HIS A 60 7.69 -12.50 6.85
N ALA A 61 8.37 -13.61 7.13
CA ALA A 61 9.75 -13.82 6.71
C ALA A 61 9.89 -13.89 5.18
N GLN A 62 8.93 -14.48 4.48
CA GLN A 62 8.95 -14.58 3.02
C GLN A 62 8.66 -13.23 2.35
N LEU A 63 7.92 -12.33 3.01
CA LEU A 63 7.54 -11.03 2.45
C LEU A 63 8.61 -9.95 2.60
N VAL A 64 9.55 -10.09 3.55
CA VAL A 64 10.53 -9.04 3.82
C VAL A 64 11.35 -8.66 2.57
N PRO A 65 11.92 -9.59 1.77
CA PRO A 65 12.70 -9.23 0.59
C PRO A 65 11.89 -8.48 -0.48
N ASP A 66 10.64 -8.92 -0.70
CA ASP A 66 9.72 -8.29 -1.65
C ASP A 66 9.37 -6.86 -1.19
N LEU A 67 9.07 -6.69 0.10
CA LEU A 67 8.74 -5.41 0.71
C LEU A 67 9.94 -4.45 0.77
N GLU A 68 11.14 -4.96 1.01
CA GLU A 68 12.38 -4.18 0.92
C GLU A 68 12.54 -3.65 -0.52
N SER A 69 12.40 -4.51 -1.53
CA SER A 69 12.51 -4.13 -2.94
C SER A 69 11.48 -3.07 -3.32
N LEU A 70 10.21 -3.29 -2.97
CA LEU A 70 9.13 -2.32 -3.20
C LEU A 70 9.36 -0.99 -2.47
N SER A 71 9.97 -1.00 -1.27
CA SER A 71 10.29 0.22 -0.53
C SER A 71 11.36 1.08 -1.22
N PHE A 72 12.25 0.46 -1.99
CA PHE A 72 13.22 1.17 -2.82
C PHE A 72 12.60 1.71 -4.11
N GLU A 73 11.69 0.95 -4.74
CA GLU A 73 10.97 1.36 -5.95
C GLU A 73 9.95 2.48 -5.68
N HIS A 74 9.36 2.47 -4.48
CA HIS A 74 8.31 3.40 -4.07
C HIS A 74 8.68 4.11 -2.75
N PRO A 75 9.70 4.99 -2.77
CA PRO A 75 10.27 5.57 -1.54
C PRO A 75 9.29 6.41 -0.73
N PHE A 76 8.28 7.01 -1.37
CA PHE A 76 7.26 7.84 -0.71
C PHE A 76 5.99 7.07 -0.33
N ASP A 77 5.91 5.77 -0.63
CA ASP A 77 4.72 4.97 -0.34
C ASP A 77 4.72 4.48 1.11
N GLU A 78 4.16 5.33 1.97
CA GLU A 78 3.97 5.10 3.40
C GLU A 78 3.36 3.74 3.75
N GLN A 79 2.47 3.19 2.91
CA GLN A 79 1.83 1.90 3.19
C GLN A 79 2.80 0.73 3.01
N ILE A 80 3.68 0.77 2.01
CA ILE A 80 4.69 -0.26 1.77
C ILE A 80 5.67 -0.28 2.94
N HIS A 81 6.14 0.90 3.37
CA HIS A 81 6.99 1.02 4.56
C HIS A 81 6.30 0.51 5.83
N ARG A 82 5.02 0.83 6.03
CA ARG A 82 4.23 0.30 7.15
C ARG A 82 4.17 -1.23 7.15
N GLN A 83 3.95 -1.85 5.99
CA GLN A 83 3.93 -3.32 5.83
C GLN A 83 5.31 -3.93 6.10
N LEU A 84 6.38 -3.31 5.59
CA LEU A 84 7.76 -3.71 5.84
C LEU A 84 8.11 -3.65 7.32
N MET A 85 7.79 -2.53 7.99
CA MET A 85 7.99 -2.37 9.43
C MET A 85 7.31 -3.47 10.24
N LEU A 86 6.06 -3.79 9.91
CA LEU A 86 5.32 -4.85 10.60
C LEU A 86 5.92 -6.24 10.34
N ALA A 87 6.31 -6.54 9.11
CA ALA A 87 6.94 -7.82 8.76
C ALA A 87 8.30 -8.00 9.47
N LEU A 88 9.12 -6.94 9.50
CA LEU A 88 10.40 -6.94 10.21
C LEU A 88 10.20 -7.10 11.72
N TYR A 89 9.26 -6.38 12.32
CA TYR A 89 8.95 -6.51 13.75
C TYR A 89 8.53 -7.95 14.10
N ARG A 90 7.57 -8.52 13.37
CA ARG A 90 7.04 -9.88 13.62
C ARG A 90 8.03 -11.00 13.34
N THR A 91 9.12 -10.72 12.63
CA THR A 91 10.24 -11.65 12.42
C THR A 91 11.36 -11.46 13.45
N GLY A 92 11.13 -10.64 14.49
CA GLY A 92 12.11 -10.36 15.56
C GLY A 92 13.13 -9.28 15.19
N ARG A 93 13.02 -8.64 14.02
CA ARG A 93 13.94 -7.62 13.50
C ARG A 93 13.47 -6.20 13.86
N GLN A 94 13.17 -5.96 15.14
CA GLN A 94 12.66 -4.67 15.64
C GLN A 94 13.56 -3.47 15.25
N ALA A 95 14.88 -3.63 15.36
CA ALA A 95 15.84 -2.58 15.01
C ALA A 95 15.74 -2.17 13.54
N ASP A 96 15.55 -3.14 12.65
CA ASP A 96 15.42 -2.92 11.21
C ASP A 96 14.08 -2.26 10.87
N ALA A 97 13.00 -2.65 11.54
CA ALA A 97 11.71 -1.98 11.41
C ALA A 97 11.81 -0.48 11.73
N LEU A 98 12.45 -0.14 12.86
CA LEU A 98 12.67 1.26 13.24
C LEU A 98 13.67 1.98 12.31
N ALA A 99 14.63 1.24 11.73
CA ALA A 99 15.55 1.80 10.74
C ALA A 99 14.82 2.15 9.42
N SER A 100 13.87 1.32 8.98
CA SER A 100 13.01 1.59 7.82
C SER A 100 12.20 2.88 8.04
N TYR A 101 11.54 3.02 9.18
CA TYR A 101 10.83 4.25 9.53
C TYR A 101 11.72 5.50 9.50
N ARG A 102 12.91 5.44 10.13
CA ARG A 102 13.86 6.57 10.14
C ARG A 102 14.38 6.91 8.75
N ARG A 103 14.45 5.94 7.83
CA ARG A 103 14.80 6.20 6.43
C ARG A 103 13.66 6.94 5.73
N LEU A 104 12.44 6.42 5.79
CA LEU A 104 11.26 7.07 5.21
C LEU A 104 11.08 8.49 5.74
N ARG A 105 11.15 8.69 7.06
CA ARG A 105 11.00 10.01 7.67
C ARG A 105 12.01 11.03 7.14
N ARG A 106 13.26 10.62 6.91
CA ARG A 106 14.27 11.48 6.30
C ARG A 106 13.94 11.77 4.85
N THR A 107 13.63 10.74 4.05
CA THR A 107 13.23 10.89 2.66
C THR A 107 12.04 11.84 2.47
N LEU A 108 10.99 11.72 3.31
CA LEU A 108 9.84 12.63 3.27
C LEU A 108 10.22 14.07 3.65
N ALA A 109 11.08 14.24 4.65
CA ALA A 109 11.50 15.57 5.09
C ALA A 109 12.43 16.24 4.07
N ASP A 110 13.39 15.49 3.54
CA ASP A 110 14.43 15.99 2.64
C ASP A 110 13.86 16.29 1.24
N ASP A 111 13.00 15.41 0.71
CA ASP A 111 12.52 15.54 -0.68
C ASP A 111 11.17 16.26 -0.79
N LEU A 112 10.31 16.15 0.22
CA LEU A 112 8.94 16.69 0.20
C LEU A 112 8.68 17.75 1.28
N GLY A 113 9.58 17.94 2.25
CA GLY A 113 9.38 18.88 3.36
C GLY A 113 8.25 18.50 4.32
N ILE A 114 7.82 17.23 4.32
CA ILE A 114 6.70 16.74 5.13
C ILE A 114 7.15 15.67 6.13
N GLY A 115 6.34 15.47 7.17
CA GLY A 115 6.52 14.36 8.11
C GLY A 115 5.72 13.11 7.72
N PRO A 116 6.02 11.94 8.33
CA PRO A 116 5.22 10.73 8.17
C PRO A 116 3.75 10.96 8.54
N SER A 117 2.84 10.13 8.05
CA SER A 117 1.45 10.09 8.48
C SER A 117 1.29 9.66 9.95
N GLN A 118 0.10 9.93 10.53
CA GLN A 118 -0.21 9.52 11.89
C GLN A 118 -0.13 8.00 12.07
N ALA A 119 -0.64 7.23 11.10
CA ALA A 119 -0.63 5.77 11.15
C ALA A 119 0.80 5.18 11.25
N LEU A 120 1.77 5.81 10.59
CA LEU A 120 3.18 5.40 10.66
C LEU A 120 3.84 5.77 11.99
N ARG A 121 3.52 6.95 12.54
CA ARG A 121 3.95 7.35 13.88
C ARG A 121 3.39 6.42 14.97
N ASP A 122 2.12 6.05 14.84
CA ASP A 122 1.46 5.14 15.78
C ASP A 122 2.10 3.75 15.75
N LEU A 123 2.45 3.26 14.55
CA LEU A 123 3.18 1.99 14.40
C LEU A 123 4.59 2.06 15.01
N GLU A 124 5.34 3.15 14.77
CA GLU A 124 6.65 3.36 15.43
C GLU A 124 6.51 3.28 16.96
N ALA A 125 5.52 4.00 17.52
CA ALA A 125 5.27 4.01 18.95
C ALA A 125 4.88 2.63 19.48
N ALA A 126 4.01 1.90 18.77
CA ALA A 126 3.63 0.53 19.13
C ALA A 126 4.83 -0.43 19.11
N ILE A 127 5.70 -0.33 18.10
CA ILE A 127 6.93 -1.13 17.99
C ILE A 127 7.88 -0.82 19.15
N LEU A 128 8.07 0.45 19.49
CA LEU A 128 8.92 0.87 20.62
C LEU A 128 8.40 0.35 21.97
N ARG A 129 7.07 0.26 22.13
CA ARG A 129 6.43 -0.29 23.32
C ARG A 129 6.30 -1.82 23.33
N GLN A 130 6.69 -2.49 22.24
CA GLN A 130 6.45 -3.92 22.04
C GLN A 130 4.98 -4.28 22.29
N ASP A 131 4.09 -3.52 21.66
CA ASP A 131 2.66 -3.61 21.88
C ASP A 131 2.14 -5.01 21.49
N PRO A 132 1.51 -5.78 22.40
CA PRO A 132 1.01 -7.13 22.12
C PRO A 132 0.01 -7.18 20.96
N GLU A 133 -0.68 -6.07 20.67
CA GLU A 133 -1.58 -5.99 19.50
C GLU A 133 -0.85 -6.17 18.16
N LEU A 134 0.44 -5.83 18.11
CA LEU A 134 1.26 -6.05 16.92
C LEU A 134 1.53 -7.54 16.66
N ASP A 135 1.49 -8.38 17.70
CA ASP A 135 1.72 -9.82 17.62
C ASP A 135 0.43 -10.61 17.31
N VAL A 136 -0.72 -9.92 17.21
CA VAL A 136 -2.01 -10.58 16.93
C VAL A 136 -2.03 -11.13 15.50
N THR A 137 -1.81 -12.44 15.44
CA THR A 137 -2.20 -13.38 14.39
C THR A 137 -3.73 -13.32 14.21
N PRO A 138 -4.29 -13.47 12.98
CA PRO A 138 -5.73 -13.46 12.72
C PRO A 138 -6.50 -14.35 13.68
N PRO A 139 -7.81 -14.08 13.89
CA PRO A 139 -8.67 -14.98 14.61
C PRO A 139 -8.53 -16.39 14.02
N ILE A 140 -8.13 -17.33 14.87
CA ILE A 140 -8.12 -18.77 14.60
C ILE A 140 -9.57 -19.17 14.34
N GLY A 141 -9.99 -19.08 13.07
CA GLY A 141 -11.35 -19.41 12.62
C GLY A 141 -11.41 -20.30 11.38
N LEU A 142 -10.25 -20.63 10.78
CA LEU A 142 -10.18 -21.52 9.61
C LEU A 142 -9.60 -22.91 9.92
N ALA A 143 -9.34 -23.20 11.19
CA ALA A 143 -8.97 -24.54 11.65
C ALA A 143 -10.18 -25.20 12.32
N THR A 144 -11.10 -25.75 11.52
CA THR A 144 -11.95 -26.93 11.79
C THR A 144 -13.23 -26.85 10.95
N SER A 145 -13.24 -27.53 9.81
CA SER A 145 -14.31 -28.48 9.48
C SER A 145 -13.94 -29.24 8.20
N ALA A 146 -13.20 -30.32 8.36
CA ALA A 146 -13.25 -31.45 7.44
C ALA A 146 -13.25 -32.71 8.32
N ARG A 147 -14.47 -33.18 8.64
CA ARG A 147 -14.73 -34.56 9.03
C ARG A 147 -15.09 -35.33 7.77
#